data_AF-A0A7C0W4M2-F1
#
_entry.id   AF-A0A7C0W4M2-F1
#
_cell.length_a   1.000
_cell.length_b   1.000
_cell.length_c   1.000
_cell.angle_alpha   90.00
_cell.angle_beta   90.00
_cell.angle_gamma   90.00
#
_symmetry.space_group_name_H-M   'P 1'
#
loop_
_entity.id
_entity.type
_entity.pdbx_description
1 polymer ?
#
loop_
_entity_poly.entity_id
_entity_poly.type
_entity_poly.pdbx_seq_one_letter_code
_entity_poly.pdbx_strand_id
1 'polypeptide(L)'
;MAPIDRARRPRGLLHRVPTRRASGTRIGGTQPRSHPVRGIRLPRLVPTRCAGRTRARGLAGTCRAARGTAGSSGNVMSGTRLGKAALIVSGGILLSRLLGFLRTMTLAGILGSTRAADLFQDAFTIPDILFYLMAGGFLSITFIPILARHMAAEDEREGWRSFTAVFRPVAITMTALTVIAMIAARPIVSTVFPRFTAAELDELAHLMRIVFPAQIFFVLGSLFMAVQYAHKRFVIPILAPLIYNTMIIAGGLLAWQAGDTSAEGFIWGALVGAAIGNFGLQWYGAHRLGLRWERNVPWNHPALK
;
A
#
# COMPACT_ATOMS: atom_id res chain seq x y z
N MET A 1 -2.48 54.03 33.98
CA MET A 1 -2.37 55.37 33.37
C MET A 1 -0.87 55.67 33.23
N ALA A 2 -0.32 55.51 32.00
CA ALA A 2 0.97 55.96 31.40
C ALA A 2 2.32 55.90 32.19
N PRO A 3 3.51 55.95 31.53
CA PRO A 3 3.82 55.99 30.07
C PRO A 3 4.76 54.84 29.63
N ILE A 4 4.60 54.22 28.45
CA ILE A 4 5.22 54.56 27.14
C ILE A 4 6.68 55.00 27.24
N ASP A 5 7.61 54.09 26.94
CA ASP A 5 8.94 54.46 26.46
C ASP A 5 9.23 53.84 25.08
N ARG A 6 9.70 54.71 24.20
CA ARG A 6 9.98 54.46 22.78
C ARG A 6 11.48 54.26 22.62
N ALA A 7 11.81 53.53 21.56
CA ALA A 7 13.06 53.55 20.81
C ALA A 7 14.21 52.67 21.33
N ARG A 8 14.55 51.66 20.53
CA ARG A 8 15.78 51.68 19.71
C ARG A 8 15.76 50.52 18.69
N ARG A 9 15.67 50.89 17.40
CA ARG A 9 16.09 50.03 16.28
C ARG A 9 17.62 50.14 16.13
N PRO A 10 18.28 49.04 15.76
CA PRO A 10 19.35 49.11 14.75
C PRO A 10 19.03 48.13 13.61
N ARG A 11 18.85 48.64 12.38
CA ARG A 11 19.88 48.69 11.33
C ARG A 11 20.50 47.32 10.99
N GLY A 12 19.88 46.67 10.01
CA GLY A 12 20.47 46.01 8.84
C GLY A 12 21.77 45.22 9.01
N LEU A 13 21.66 43.90 8.84
CA LEU A 13 22.69 43.11 8.17
C LEU A 13 22.03 42.23 7.10
N LEU A 14 22.06 42.74 5.87
CA LEU A 14 21.85 41.96 4.65
C LEU A 14 23.02 40.99 4.51
N HIS A 15 22.79 39.70 4.75
CA HIS A 15 23.75 38.67 4.39
C HIS A 15 23.86 38.59 2.87
N ARG A 16 24.96 39.16 2.35
CA ARG A 16 25.39 39.05 0.95
C ARG A 16 25.67 37.60 0.60
N VAL A 17 24.98 37.10 -0.42
CA VAL A 17 25.34 35.89 -1.17
C VAL A 17 26.65 36.14 -1.91
N PRO A 18 27.70 35.31 -1.77
CA PRO A 18 28.90 35.46 -2.57
C PRO A 18 28.69 34.84 -3.96
N THR A 19 28.55 35.72 -4.96
CA THR A 19 28.71 35.37 -6.38
C THR A 19 30.17 35.03 -6.66
N ARG A 20 30.48 33.75 -6.87
CA ARG A 20 31.82 33.33 -7.31
C ARG A 20 31.96 33.58 -8.81
N ARG A 21 32.70 34.65 -9.11
CA ARG A 21 33.21 35.02 -10.44
C ARG A 21 33.96 33.84 -11.08
N ALA A 22 33.60 33.55 -12.33
CA ALA A 22 34.38 32.75 -13.24
C ALA A 22 35.70 33.47 -13.55
N SER A 23 36.82 32.86 -13.21
CA SER A 23 38.16 33.23 -13.68
C SER A 23 38.61 32.18 -14.69
N GLY A 24 38.74 32.61 -15.94
CA GLY A 24 39.15 31.79 -17.06
C GLY A 24 40.57 31.24 -16.94
N THR A 25 40.74 30.03 -17.45
CA THR A 25 42.04 29.44 -17.77
C THR A 25 42.09 29.16 -19.26
N ARG A 26 43.24 29.46 -19.85
CA ARG A 26 43.54 29.62 -21.28
C ARG A 26 43.17 28.44 -22.16
N ILE A 27 42.78 28.84 -23.37
CA ILE A 27 42.55 28.08 -24.59
C ILE A 27 43.87 27.39 -25.02
N GLY A 28 43.88 26.06 -24.97
CA GLY A 28 44.81 25.21 -25.71
C GLY A 28 44.00 24.43 -26.75
N GLY A 29 44.15 24.81 -28.02
CA GLY A 29 43.41 24.21 -29.12
C GLY A 29 43.85 22.77 -29.40
N THR A 30 42.87 21.88 -29.54
CA THR A 30 42.96 20.68 -30.38
C THR A 30 41.53 20.36 -30.85
N GLN A 31 41.29 20.47 -32.16
CA GLN A 31 40.06 20.04 -32.80
C GLN A 31 39.87 18.53 -32.63
N PRO A 32 38.72 18.03 -32.14
CA PRO A 32 38.34 16.64 -32.34
C PRO A 32 37.63 16.51 -33.69
N ARG A 33 38.26 15.73 -34.58
CA ARG A 33 37.72 15.30 -35.87
C ARG A 33 36.33 14.67 -35.70
N SER A 34 35.42 15.10 -36.56
CA SER A 34 34.11 14.48 -36.77
C SER A 34 34.27 13.03 -37.23
N HIS A 35 34.04 12.07 -36.32
CA HIS A 35 33.84 10.68 -36.68
C HIS A 35 32.39 10.47 -37.13
N PRO A 36 32.14 9.85 -38.31
CA PRO A 36 30.80 9.61 -38.78
C PRO A 36 30.10 8.57 -37.89
N VAL A 37 28.89 8.92 -37.44
CA VAL A 37 27.98 8.04 -36.71
C VAL A 37 27.66 6.84 -37.59
N ARG A 38 28.30 5.71 -37.27
CA ARG A 38 28.12 4.43 -37.94
C ARG A 38 26.75 3.90 -37.53
N GLY A 39 25.84 3.80 -38.51
CA GLY A 39 24.45 3.43 -38.33
C GLY A 39 24.25 2.18 -37.47
N ILE A 40 23.34 2.30 -36.51
CA ILE A 40 22.74 1.18 -35.78
C ILE A 40 22.03 0.32 -36.84
N ARG A 41 22.57 -0.87 -37.10
CA ARG A 41 21.94 -1.87 -37.98
C ARG A 41 20.68 -2.37 -37.29
N LEU A 42 19.53 -2.14 -37.92
CA LEU A 42 18.33 -2.93 -37.65
C LEU A 42 18.67 -4.42 -37.79
N PRO A 43 18.13 -5.32 -36.94
CA PRO A 43 18.19 -6.74 -37.23
C PRO A 43 17.49 -7.00 -38.57
N ARG A 44 18.27 -7.47 -39.54
CA ARG A 44 17.76 -7.92 -40.83
C ARG A 44 16.78 -9.07 -40.59
N LEU A 45 15.55 -8.89 -41.07
CA LEU A 45 14.61 -9.95 -41.38
C LEU A 45 15.36 -11.11 -42.04
N VAL A 46 15.33 -12.28 -41.42
CA VAL A 46 15.82 -13.53 -42.00
C VAL A 46 14.93 -13.82 -43.22
N PRO A 47 15.47 -13.86 -44.45
CA PRO A 47 14.70 -14.35 -45.58
C PRO A 47 14.74 -15.87 -45.50
N THR A 48 13.58 -16.49 -45.25
CA THR A 48 13.36 -17.91 -45.54
C THR A 48 13.55 -18.13 -47.03
N ARG A 49 14.76 -18.55 -47.43
CA ARG A 49 15.06 -19.05 -48.77
C ARG A 49 14.34 -20.39 -48.94
N CYS A 50 13.22 -20.37 -49.67
CA CYS A 50 12.86 -21.49 -50.53
C CYS A 50 13.83 -21.54 -51.70
N ALA A 51 14.60 -22.61 -51.83
CA ALA A 51 15.31 -22.98 -53.06
C ALA A 51 15.33 -24.50 -53.14
N GLY A 52 14.94 -25.02 -54.31
CA GLY A 52 14.54 -26.40 -54.51
C GLY A 52 15.66 -27.39 -54.84
N ARG A 53 15.24 -28.67 -54.75
CA ARG A 53 15.60 -29.84 -55.56
C ARG A 53 17.06 -30.34 -55.57
N THR A 54 17.24 -31.52 -54.97
CA THR A 54 17.68 -32.73 -55.70
C THR A 54 17.20 -34.03 -55.02
N ARG A 55 16.89 -35.00 -55.88
CA ARG A 55 16.31 -36.35 -55.68
C ARG A 55 16.84 -37.17 -54.49
N ALA A 56 15.93 -37.80 -53.73
CA ALA A 56 15.91 -39.26 -53.53
C ALA A 56 14.61 -39.73 -52.85
N ARG A 57 13.96 -40.68 -53.52
CA ARG A 57 12.96 -41.70 -53.11
C ARG A 57 12.38 -41.66 -51.68
N GLY A 58 11.04 -41.72 -51.65
CA GLY A 58 10.31 -42.60 -50.73
C GLY A 58 9.39 -41.91 -49.74
N LEU A 59 8.14 -42.37 -49.74
CA LEU A 59 7.10 -42.22 -48.71
C LEU A 59 6.27 -40.92 -48.74
N ALA A 60 5.01 -41.12 -49.11
CA ALA A 60 3.93 -40.17 -48.96
C ALA A 60 3.71 -39.84 -47.47
N GLY A 61 3.97 -38.59 -47.10
CA GLY A 61 3.60 -38.02 -45.81
C GLY A 61 2.82 -36.74 -46.05
N THR A 62 1.54 -36.74 -45.75
CA THR A 62 0.67 -35.57 -45.82
C THR A 62 1.08 -34.53 -44.79
N CYS A 63 1.69 -33.43 -45.21
CA CYS A 63 1.92 -32.26 -44.35
C CYS A 63 0.59 -31.53 -44.13
N ARG A 64 -0.09 -31.85 -43.02
CA ARG A 64 -1.24 -31.12 -42.50
C ARG A 64 -0.75 -29.79 -41.92
N ALA A 65 -0.93 -28.70 -42.66
CA ALA A 65 -0.73 -27.35 -42.15
C ALA A 65 -1.70 -27.08 -40.97
N ALA A 66 -1.17 -27.05 -39.76
CA ALA A 66 -1.90 -26.63 -38.57
C ALA A 66 -2.20 -25.12 -38.67
N ARG A 67 -3.40 -24.80 -39.15
CA ARG A 67 -4.01 -23.49 -38.94
C ARG A 67 -4.35 -23.37 -37.46
N GLY A 68 -3.45 -22.75 -36.70
CA GLY A 68 -3.71 -22.28 -35.34
C GLY A 68 -4.64 -21.07 -35.39
N THR A 69 -5.95 -21.32 -35.48
CA THR A 69 -6.99 -20.35 -35.14
C THR A 69 -7.21 -20.42 -33.63
N ALA A 70 -6.63 -19.50 -32.89
CA ALA A 70 -7.08 -19.17 -31.54
C ALA A 70 -7.12 -17.65 -31.42
N GLY A 71 -8.23 -17.09 -31.91
CA GLY A 71 -8.60 -15.72 -31.64
C GLY A 71 -8.76 -15.55 -30.13
N SER A 72 -7.80 -14.87 -29.52
CA SER A 72 -8.03 -14.18 -28.26
C SER A 72 -9.09 -13.12 -28.54
N SER A 73 -10.35 -13.47 -28.25
CA SER A 73 -11.42 -12.50 -28.07
C SER A 73 -11.09 -11.69 -26.82
N GLY A 74 -10.12 -10.79 -26.94
CA GLY A 74 -9.98 -9.65 -26.07
C GLY A 74 -11.24 -8.83 -26.25
N ASN A 75 -12.25 -9.09 -25.41
CA ASN A 75 -13.45 -8.28 -25.32
C ASN A 75 -12.97 -6.87 -24.96
N VAL A 76 -12.79 -6.01 -25.97
CA VAL A 76 -12.45 -4.60 -25.79
C VAL A 76 -13.62 -4.01 -25.03
N MET A 77 -13.43 -3.88 -23.72
CA MET A 77 -14.45 -3.36 -22.83
C MET A 77 -14.85 -1.99 -23.36
N SER A 78 -16.09 -1.87 -23.87
CA SER A 78 -16.66 -0.64 -24.42
C SER A 78 -16.23 0.56 -23.57
N GLY A 79 -15.72 1.63 -24.20
CA GLY A 79 -15.21 2.81 -23.51
C GLY A 79 -16.18 3.39 -22.48
N THR A 80 -17.49 3.21 -22.70
CA THR A 80 -18.56 3.56 -21.76
C THR A 80 -18.56 2.72 -20.47
N ARG A 81 -18.24 1.42 -20.55
CA ARG A 81 -18.11 0.54 -19.36
C ARG A 81 -16.84 0.84 -18.58
N LEU A 82 -15.75 1.15 -19.28
CA LEU A 82 -14.49 1.56 -18.65
C LEU A 82 -14.64 2.91 -17.93
N GLY A 83 -15.31 3.89 -18.56
CA GLY A 83 -15.61 5.18 -17.95
C GLY A 83 -16.51 5.09 -16.73
N LYS A 84 -17.57 4.26 -16.77
CA LYS A 84 -18.44 4.02 -15.60
C LYS A 84 -17.70 3.37 -14.43
N ALA A 85 -16.86 2.37 -14.69
CA ALA A 85 -16.06 1.72 -13.65
C ALA A 85 -15.05 2.69 -13.02
N ALA A 86 -14.36 3.50 -13.84
CA ALA A 86 -13.45 4.53 -13.36
C ALA A 86 -14.16 5.57 -12.50
N LEU A 87 -15.35 6.03 -12.91
CA LEU A 87 -16.16 6.99 -12.16
C LEU A 87 -16.57 6.44 -10.79
N ILE A 88 -17.00 5.18 -10.71
CA ILE A 88 -17.34 4.52 -9.43
C ILE A 88 -16.12 4.45 -8.52
N VAL A 89 -14.96 4.08 -9.07
CA VAL A 89 -13.72 3.96 -8.28
C VAL A 89 -13.27 5.31 -7.76
N SER A 90 -13.17 6.32 -8.63
CA SER A 90 -12.78 7.67 -8.24
C SER A 90 -13.80 8.31 -7.28
N GLY A 91 -15.10 8.10 -7.51
CA GLY A 91 -16.16 8.56 -6.61
C GLY A 91 -16.06 7.94 -5.22
N GLY A 92 -15.79 6.62 -5.14
CA GLY A 92 -15.59 5.94 -3.85
C GLY A 92 -14.34 6.43 -3.11
N ILE A 93 -13.24 6.70 -3.82
CA ILE A 93 -12.03 7.29 -3.22
C ILE A 93 -12.31 8.70 -2.68
N LEU A 94 -13.01 9.55 -3.44
CA LEU A 94 -13.41 10.88 -3.00
C LEU A 94 -14.32 10.82 -1.77
N LEU A 95 -15.30 9.91 -1.77
CA LEU A 95 -16.18 9.70 -0.64
C LEU A 95 -15.40 9.25 0.60
N SER A 96 -14.41 8.36 0.44
CA SER A 96 -13.52 7.97 1.53
C SER A 96 -12.73 9.15 2.11
N ARG A 97 -12.27 10.08 1.25
CA ARG A 97 -11.56 11.28 1.70
C ARG A 97 -12.48 12.24 2.44
N LEU A 98 -13.71 12.41 1.96
CA LEU A 98 -14.71 13.21 2.64
C LEU A 98 -15.06 12.62 4.00
N LEU A 99 -15.21 11.29 4.10
CA LEU A 99 -15.44 10.61 5.37
C LEU A 99 -14.25 10.74 6.33
N GLY A 100 -13.02 10.65 5.82
CA GLY A 100 -11.82 10.90 6.61
C GLY A 100 -11.75 12.34 7.12
N PHE A 101 -12.17 13.32 6.30
CA PHE A 101 -12.29 14.70 6.73
C PHE A 101 -13.37 14.89 7.80
N LEU A 102 -14.53 14.27 7.63
CA LEU A 102 -15.57 14.24 8.66
C LEU A 102 -15.02 13.65 9.97
N ARG A 103 -14.33 12.51 9.91
CA ARG A 103 -13.66 11.92 11.09
C ARG A 103 -12.74 12.91 11.79
N THR A 104 -11.92 13.65 11.04
CA THR A 104 -11.04 14.67 11.64
C THR A 104 -11.82 15.83 12.26
N MET A 105 -12.93 16.24 11.65
CA MET A 105 -13.82 17.26 12.22
C MET A 105 -14.51 16.77 13.49
N THR A 106 -15.01 15.54 13.52
CA THR A 106 -15.65 14.96 14.72
C THR A 106 -14.65 14.84 15.85
N LEU A 107 -13.43 14.38 15.55
CA LEU A 107 -12.35 14.28 16.53
C LEU A 107 -11.98 15.66 17.09
N ALA A 108 -11.80 16.66 16.22
CA ALA A 108 -11.52 18.03 16.65
C ALA A 108 -12.68 18.67 17.43
N GLY A 109 -13.93 18.33 17.10
CA GLY A 109 -15.12 18.85 17.79
C GLY A 109 -15.33 18.25 19.18
N ILE A 110 -15.04 16.96 19.36
CA ILE A 110 -15.24 16.25 20.65
C ILE A 110 -14.01 16.40 21.55
N LEU A 111 -12.80 16.16 21.03
CA LEU A 111 -11.57 16.23 21.82
C LEU A 111 -11.01 17.65 21.88
N GLY A 112 -11.30 18.54 20.92
CA GLY A 112 -10.70 19.88 20.85
C GLY A 112 -9.19 19.86 20.52
N SER A 113 -8.49 20.96 20.78
CA SER A 113 -7.01 21.03 20.74
C SER A 113 -6.39 20.57 22.06
N THR A 114 -6.89 19.48 22.62
CA THR A 114 -6.49 18.99 23.94
C THR A 114 -5.38 17.95 23.83
N ARG A 115 -4.78 17.64 24.99
CA ARG A 115 -3.82 16.55 25.15
C ARG A 115 -4.38 15.19 24.68
N ALA A 116 -5.68 14.96 24.79
CA ALA A 116 -6.32 13.73 24.33
C ALA A 116 -6.22 13.55 22.81
N ALA A 117 -6.32 14.64 22.04
CA ALA A 117 -6.18 14.58 20.58
C ALA A 117 -4.74 14.19 20.18
N ASP A 118 -3.74 14.72 20.89
CA ASP A 118 -2.34 14.34 20.70
C ASP A 118 -2.11 12.85 21.01
N LEU A 119 -2.67 12.36 22.13
CA LEU A 119 -2.57 10.95 22.52
C LEU A 119 -3.23 10.04 21.48
N PHE A 120 -4.38 10.43 20.94
CA PHE A 120 -5.03 9.70 19.85
C PHE A 120 -4.10 9.57 18.65
N GLN A 121 -3.53 10.68 18.15
CA GLN A 121 -2.67 10.64 16.97
C GLN A 121 -1.41 9.79 17.22
N ASP A 122 -0.76 9.98 18.37
CA ASP A 122 0.47 9.29 18.71
C ASP A 122 0.26 7.79 18.96
N ALA A 123 -0.95 7.37 19.36
CA ALA A 123 -1.30 5.96 19.52
C ALA A 123 -1.22 5.18 18.20
N PHE A 124 -1.41 5.84 17.04
CA PHE A 124 -1.29 5.20 15.72
C PHE A 124 0.12 5.25 15.14
N THR A 125 0.99 6.16 15.58
CA THR A 125 2.32 6.38 14.98
C THR A 125 3.17 5.11 14.92
N ILE A 126 3.37 4.43 16.05
CA ILE A 126 4.19 3.20 16.10
C ILE A 126 3.52 2.03 15.37
N PRO A 127 2.22 1.74 15.61
CA PRO A 127 1.50 0.73 14.85
C PRO A 127 1.54 0.95 13.33
N ASP A 128 1.43 2.19 12.86
CA ASP A 128 1.43 2.51 11.44
C ASP A 128 2.82 2.32 10.80
N ILE A 129 3.90 2.62 11.53
CA ILE A 129 5.26 2.30 11.07
C ILE A 129 5.40 0.79 10.82
N LEU A 130 4.86 -0.03 11.72
CA LEU A 130 4.86 -1.49 11.56
C LEU A 130 4.09 -1.91 10.28
N PHE A 131 2.91 -1.34 10.07
CA PHE A 131 2.14 -1.61 8.85
C PHE A 131 2.85 -1.15 7.58
N TYR A 132 3.43 0.05 7.56
CA TYR A 132 4.15 0.56 6.40
C TYR A 132 5.40 -0.25 6.07
N LEU A 133 6.11 -0.75 7.09
CA LEU A 133 7.23 -1.66 6.89
C LEU A 133 6.78 -2.96 6.20
N MET A 134 5.61 -3.49 6.58
CA MET A 134 5.06 -4.69 5.96
C MET A 134 4.49 -4.44 4.57
N ALA A 135 3.75 -3.34 4.40
CA ALA A 135 3.12 -2.94 3.15
C ALA A 135 4.15 -2.59 2.08
N GLY A 136 5.12 -1.75 2.43
CA GLY A 136 6.21 -1.33 1.54
C GLY A 136 7.29 -2.38 1.37
N GLY A 137 7.63 -3.11 2.43
CA GLY A 137 8.65 -4.16 2.42
C GLY A 137 8.10 -5.46 1.83
N PHE A 138 7.51 -6.29 2.69
CA PHE A 138 7.13 -7.66 2.32
C PHE A 138 6.06 -7.73 1.21
N LEU A 139 4.98 -6.98 1.36
CA LEU A 139 3.82 -7.04 0.46
C LEU A 139 4.18 -6.59 -0.97
N SER A 140 4.86 -5.45 -1.09
CA SER A 140 5.18 -4.86 -2.39
C SER A 140 6.34 -5.57 -3.10
N ILE A 141 7.37 -6.02 -2.37
CA ILE A 141 8.57 -6.61 -2.97
C ILE A 141 8.36 -8.10 -3.29
N THR A 142 7.69 -8.84 -2.40
CA THR A 142 7.62 -10.31 -2.49
C THR A 142 6.21 -10.78 -2.84
N PHE A 143 5.19 -10.35 -2.10
CA PHE A 143 3.87 -10.96 -2.21
C PHE A 143 3.13 -10.62 -3.51
N ILE A 144 3.04 -9.34 -3.88
CA ILE A 144 2.31 -8.90 -5.09
C ILE A 144 2.87 -9.57 -6.36
N PRO A 145 4.20 -9.59 -6.61
CA PRO A 145 4.76 -10.26 -7.79
C PRO A 145 4.47 -11.76 -7.83
N ILE A 146 4.57 -12.45 -6.69
CA ILE A 146 4.28 -13.88 -6.60
C ILE A 146 2.82 -14.16 -6.94
N LEU A 147 1.90 -13.42 -6.33
CA LEU A 147 0.48 -13.58 -6.59
C LEU A 147 0.15 -13.29 -8.06
N ALA A 148 0.72 -12.23 -8.63
CA ALA A 148 0.53 -11.88 -10.04
C ALA A 148 1.04 -12.96 -11.00
N ARG A 149 2.20 -13.58 -10.72
CA ARG A 149 2.77 -14.66 -11.56
C ARG A 149 1.89 -15.90 -11.59
N HIS A 150 1.37 -16.33 -10.45
CA HIS A 150 0.52 -17.53 -10.39
C HIS A 150 -0.89 -17.27 -10.96
N MET A 151 -1.45 -16.08 -10.73
CA MET A 151 -2.74 -15.71 -11.33
C MET A 151 -2.66 -15.55 -12.85
N ALA A 152 -1.50 -15.12 -13.39
CA ALA A 152 -1.29 -15.02 -14.84
C ALA A 152 -1.09 -16.37 -15.53
N ALA A 153 -0.67 -17.41 -14.79
CA ALA A 153 -0.42 -18.73 -15.33
C ALA A 153 -1.70 -19.60 -15.47
N GLU A 154 -2.88 -19.06 -15.13
CA GLU A 154 -4.17 -19.77 -15.09
C GLU A 154 -4.19 -21.04 -14.21
N ASP A 155 -3.15 -21.27 -13.41
CA ASP A 155 -3.10 -22.33 -12.40
C ASP A 155 -3.64 -21.79 -11.07
N GLU A 156 -4.97 -21.73 -10.97
CA GLU A 156 -5.66 -21.27 -9.77
C GLU A 156 -5.24 -22.06 -8.53
N ARG A 157 -5.01 -23.38 -8.67
CA ARG A 157 -4.68 -24.24 -7.53
C ARG A 157 -3.32 -23.90 -6.95
N GLU A 158 -2.31 -23.75 -7.81
CA GLU A 158 -0.98 -23.33 -7.36
C GLU A 158 -0.99 -21.89 -6.84
N GLY A 159 -1.82 -21.01 -7.42
CA GLY A 159 -2.05 -19.66 -6.88
C GLY A 159 -2.58 -19.66 -5.44
N TRP A 160 -3.56 -20.51 -5.13
CA TRP A 160 -4.09 -20.64 -3.77
C TRP A 160 -3.10 -21.30 -2.79
N ARG A 161 -2.26 -22.24 -3.27
CA ARG A 161 -1.15 -22.79 -2.47
C ARG A 161 -0.11 -21.74 -2.14
N SER A 162 0.32 -20.94 -3.11
CA SER A 162 1.25 -19.83 -2.91
C SER A 162 0.66 -18.76 -1.98
N PHE A 163 -0.62 -18.42 -2.12
CA PHE A 163 -1.30 -17.52 -1.19
C PHE A 163 -1.25 -18.05 0.25
N THR A 164 -1.61 -19.32 0.44
CA THR A 164 -1.60 -19.95 1.77
C THR A 164 -0.18 -20.06 2.34
N ALA A 165 0.83 -20.31 1.48
CA ALA A 165 2.24 -20.37 1.84
C ALA A 165 2.74 -19.04 2.41
N VAL A 166 2.24 -17.91 1.90
CA VAL A 166 2.61 -16.57 2.35
C VAL A 166 1.74 -16.10 3.51
N PHE A 167 0.43 -16.34 3.45
CA PHE A 167 -0.52 -15.87 4.47
C PHE A 167 -0.17 -16.41 5.86
N ARG A 168 0.17 -17.70 5.96
CA ARG A 168 0.49 -18.35 7.25
C ARG A 168 1.69 -17.71 7.99
N PRO A 169 2.90 -17.62 7.39
CA PRO A 169 4.02 -16.98 8.05
C PRO A 169 3.77 -15.49 8.30
N VAL A 170 3.10 -14.77 7.40
CA VAL A 170 2.76 -13.36 7.65
C VAL A 170 1.84 -13.21 8.86
N ALA A 171 0.79 -14.04 8.97
CA ALA A 171 -0.11 -14.03 10.11
C ALA A 171 0.61 -14.35 11.43
N ILE A 172 1.49 -15.36 11.42
CA ILE A 172 2.26 -15.75 12.62
C ILE A 172 3.22 -14.62 13.00
N THR A 173 4.01 -14.12 12.06
CA THR A 173 4.99 -13.05 12.31
C THR A 173 4.31 -11.77 12.78
N MET A 174 3.20 -11.36 12.15
CA MET A 174 2.43 -10.20 12.59
C MET A 174 1.84 -10.39 13.98
N THR A 175 1.28 -11.56 14.27
CA THR A 175 0.72 -11.83 15.59
C THR A 175 1.81 -11.79 16.67
N ALA A 176 2.94 -12.45 16.43
CA ALA A 176 4.07 -12.43 17.36
C ALA A 176 4.61 -11.01 17.59
N LEU A 177 4.82 -10.25 16.51
CA LEU A 177 5.33 -8.89 16.60
C LEU A 177 4.35 -7.95 17.30
N THR A 178 3.05 -8.11 17.05
CA THR A 178 1.99 -7.35 17.73
C THR A 178 1.96 -7.65 19.22
N VAL A 179 2.02 -8.92 19.63
CA VAL A 179 2.03 -9.32 21.05
C VAL A 179 3.27 -8.75 21.76
N ILE A 180 4.45 -8.87 21.14
CA ILE A 180 5.69 -8.31 21.69
C ILE A 180 5.55 -6.79 21.86
N ALA A 181 5.04 -6.09 20.85
CA ALA A 181 4.86 -4.65 20.88
C ALA A 181 3.82 -4.19 21.91
N MET A 182 2.75 -4.96 22.14
CA MET A 182 1.76 -4.69 23.19
C MET A 182 2.37 -4.79 24.60
N ILE A 183 3.20 -5.81 24.84
CA ILE A 183 3.92 -5.99 26.11
C ILE A 183 4.92 -4.83 26.30
N ALA A 184 5.66 -4.50 25.25
CA ALA A 184 6.64 -3.42 25.23
C ALA A 184 6.04 -2.01 25.03
N ALA A 185 4.70 -1.85 25.02
CA ALA A 185 4.07 -0.57 24.69
C ALA A 185 4.53 0.56 25.61
N ARG A 186 4.56 0.34 26.93
CA ARG A 186 4.99 1.32 27.93
C ARG A 186 6.45 1.80 27.74
N PRO A 187 7.46 0.91 27.66
CA PRO A 187 8.83 1.35 27.41
C PRO A 187 8.98 2.01 26.03
N ILE A 188 8.28 1.53 25.00
CA ILE A 188 8.29 2.16 23.66
C ILE A 188 7.77 3.61 23.74
N VAL A 189 6.61 3.85 24.36
CA VAL A 189 6.06 5.22 24.41
C VAL A 189 6.92 6.16 25.25
N SER A 190 7.51 5.67 26.34
CA SER A 190 8.38 6.48 27.20
C SER A 190 9.67 6.93 26.51
N THR A 191 10.18 6.14 25.56
CA THR A 191 11.41 6.44 24.82
C THR A 191 11.15 7.29 23.58
N VAL A 192 10.04 7.03 22.88
CA VAL A 192 9.69 7.73 21.64
C VAL A 192 9.02 9.08 21.92
N PHE A 193 8.22 9.19 22.99
CA PHE A 193 7.42 10.38 23.29
C PHE A 193 7.76 10.98 24.67
N PRO A 194 8.99 11.46 24.90
CA PRO A 194 9.42 11.99 26.21
C PRO A 194 8.71 13.29 26.63
N ARG A 195 7.85 13.86 25.77
CA ARG A 195 7.11 15.12 25.99
C ARG A 195 5.88 14.98 26.91
N PHE A 196 5.46 13.74 27.19
CA PHE A 196 4.26 13.44 27.98
C PHE A 196 4.59 13.20 29.46
N THR A 197 3.61 13.48 30.31
CA THR A 197 3.70 13.14 31.75
C THR A 197 3.58 11.63 31.95
N ALA A 198 3.93 11.12 33.14
CA ALA A 198 3.86 9.69 33.44
C ALA A 198 2.45 9.11 33.25
N ALA A 199 1.41 9.86 33.66
CA ALA A 199 0.01 9.47 33.51
C ALA A 199 -0.42 9.45 32.03
N GLU A 200 -0.03 10.47 31.25
CA GLU A 200 -0.31 10.52 29.80
C GLU A 200 0.39 9.40 29.04
N LEU A 201 1.61 9.04 29.43
CA LEU A 201 2.30 7.88 28.88
C LEU A 201 1.57 6.56 29.21
N ASP A 202 0.81 6.50 30.30
CA ASP A 202 0.12 5.25 30.73
C ASP A 202 -1.13 5.09 29.88
N GLU A 203 -1.84 6.20 29.70
CA GLU A 203 -2.96 6.32 28.77
C GLU A 203 -2.49 6.02 27.34
N LEU A 204 -1.41 6.64 26.85
CA LEU A 204 -0.88 6.38 25.51
C LEU A 204 -0.51 4.91 25.30
N ALA A 205 0.13 4.29 26.30
CA ALA A 205 0.47 2.87 26.25
C ALA A 205 -0.80 1.98 26.20
N HIS A 206 -1.84 2.36 26.95
CA HIS A 206 -3.13 1.67 26.92
C HIS A 206 -3.82 1.78 25.55
N LEU A 207 -3.94 3.00 25.03
CA LEU A 207 -4.50 3.29 23.72
C LEU A 207 -3.76 2.52 22.61
N MET A 208 -2.42 2.55 22.64
CA MET A 208 -1.58 1.85 21.68
C MET A 208 -1.76 0.32 21.73
N ARG A 209 -1.97 -0.26 22.92
CA ARG A 209 -2.28 -1.69 23.08
C ARG A 209 -3.59 -2.09 22.38
N ILE A 210 -4.57 -1.19 22.32
CA ILE A 210 -5.84 -1.44 21.61
C ILE A 210 -5.64 -1.31 20.08
N VAL A 211 -4.79 -0.37 19.63
CA VAL A 211 -4.51 -0.16 18.20
C VAL A 211 -3.67 -1.29 17.60
N PHE A 212 -2.73 -1.87 18.35
CA PHE A 212 -1.82 -2.91 17.85
C PHE A 212 -2.53 -4.08 17.15
N PRO A 213 -3.56 -4.72 17.74
CA PRO A 213 -4.35 -5.75 17.07
C PRO A 213 -4.96 -5.31 15.72
N ALA A 214 -5.28 -4.03 15.54
CA ALA A 214 -5.80 -3.52 14.27
C ALA A 214 -4.80 -3.70 13.12
N GLN A 215 -3.50 -3.66 13.40
CA GLN A 215 -2.45 -3.83 12.38
C GLN A 215 -2.41 -5.24 11.80
N ILE A 216 -2.77 -6.25 12.59
CA ILE A 216 -2.95 -7.62 12.08
C ILE A 216 -4.05 -7.62 11.02
N PHE A 217 -5.19 -6.96 11.30
CA PHE A 217 -6.30 -6.87 10.36
C PHE A 217 -5.94 -6.09 9.09
N PHE A 218 -5.14 -5.03 9.20
CA PHE A 218 -4.66 -4.29 8.04
C PHE A 218 -3.74 -5.14 7.15
N VAL A 219 -2.73 -5.78 7.74
CA VAL A 219 -1.77 -6.59 6.97
C VAL A 219 -2.46 -7.77 6.32
N LEU A 220 -3.23 -8.57 7.07
CA LEU A 220 -3.94 -9.72 6.51
C LEU A 220 -5.04 -9.31 5.53
N GLY A 221 -5.74 -8.21 5.82
CA GLY A 221 -6.71 -7.60 4.93
C GLY A 221 -6.11 -7.20 3.58
N SER A 222 -4.89 -6.64 3.59
CA SER A 222 -4.18 -6.26 2.37
C SER A 222 -3.83 -7.46 1.48
N LEU A 223 -3.57 -8.65 2.07
CA LEU A 223 -3.36 -9.88 1.32
C LEU A 223 -4.63 -10.27 0.54
N PHE A 224 -5.80 -10.21 1.19
CA PHE A 224 -7.09 -10.45 0.53
C PHE A 224 -7.44 -9.36 -0.49
N MET A 225 -7.06 -8.12 -0.22
CA MET A 225 -7.23 -7.01 -1.17
C MET A 225 -6.42 -7.24 -2.45
N ALA A 226 -5.18 -7.72 -2.34
CA ALA A 226 -4.34 -8.05 -3.49
C ALA A 226 -4.94 -9.14 -4.37
N VAL A 227 -5.57 -10.16 -3.78
CA VAL A 227 -6.31 -11.21 -4.52
C VAL A 227 -7.42 -10.59 -5.37
N GLN A 228 -8.17 -9.65 -4.80
CA GLN A 228 -9.25 -8.98 -5.50
C GLN A 228 -8.73 -8.07 -6.62
N TYR A 229 -7.62 -7.37 -6.40
CA TYR A 229 -6.96 -6.59 -7.46
C TYR A 229 -6.43 -7.46 -8.60
N ALA A 230 -5.86 -8.63 -8.30
CA ALA A 230 -5.45 -9.60 -9.32
C ALA A 230 -6.64 -10.05 -10.19
N HIS A 231 -7.84 -10.17 -9.60
CA HIS A 231 -9.09 -10.51 -10.31
C HIS A 231 -9.84 -9.29 -10.88
N LYS A 232 -9.21 -8.10 -10.91
CA LYS A 232 -9.83 -6.86 -11.41
C LYS A 232 -11.14 -6.49 -10.69
N ARG A 233 -11.27 -6.84 -9.40
CA ARG A 233 -12.40 -6.45 -8.54
C ARG A 233 -11.98 -5.30 -7.64
N PHE A 234 -12.50 -4.11 -7.90
CA PHE A 234 -12.08 -2.88 -7.21
C PHE A 234 -13.10 -2.37 -6.18
N VAL A 235 -14.37 -2.76 -6.30
CA VAL A 235 -15.47 -2.19 -5.48
C VAL A 235 -15.33 -2.55 -4.00
N ILE A 236 -15.06 -3.81 -3.68
CA ILE A 236 -14.94 -4.28 -2.30
C ILE A 236 -13.71 -3.68 -1.59
N PRO A 237 -12.52 -3.60 -2.21
CA PRO A 237 -11.38 -2.86 -1.65
C PRO A 237 -11.69 -1.41 -1.27
N ILE A 238 -12.50 -0.71 -2.06
CA ILE A 238 -12.83 0.71 -1.83
C ILE A 238 -13.75 0.90 -0.63
N LEU A 239 -14.57 -0.09 -0.28
CA LEU A 239 -15.49 -0.01 0.86
C LEU A 239 -14.77 -0.12 2.23
N ALA A 240 -13.60 -0.74 2.30
CA ALA A 240 -12.85 -0.88 3.55
C ALA A 240 -12.57 0.46 4.26
N PRO A 241 -11.99 1.48 3.61
CA PRO A 241 -11.72 2.75 4.28
C PRO A 241 -13.01 3.54 4.62
N LEU A 242 -14.13 3.31 3.92
CA LEU A 242 -15.43 3.89 4.30
C LEU A 242 -15.89 3.32 5.63
N ILE A 243 -15.88 1.99 5.76
CA ILE A 243 -16.25 1.30 7.01
C ILE A 243 -15.31 1.71 8.14
N TYR A 244 -14.00 1.74 7.89
CA TYR A 244 -13.01 2.14 8.89
C TYR A 244 -13.28 3.53 9.45
N ASN A 245 -13.44 4.55 8.60
CA ASN A 245 -13.71 5.90 9.04
C ASN A 245 -15.09 6.03 9.72
N THR A 246 -16.11 5.32 9.22
CA THR A 246 -17.45 5.32 9.82
C THR A 246 -17.42 4.75 11.24
N MET A 247 -16.73 3.64 11.45
CA MET A 247 -16.64 3.01 12.77
C MET A 247 -15.85 3.86 13.76
N ILE A 248 -14.82 4.58 13.33
CA ILE A 248 -14.12 5.57 14.17
C ILE A 248 -15.06 6.69 14.60
N ILE A 249 -15.83 7.26 13.66
CA ILE A 249 -16.80 8.32 13.96
C ILE A 249 -17.88 7.80 14.92
N ALA A 250 -18.42 6.62 14.66
CA ALA A 250 -19.45 6.01 15.50
C ALA A 250 -18.93 5.72 16.90
N GLY A 251 -17.73 5.14 17.03
CA GLY A 251 -17.11 4.85 18.33
C GLY A 251 -16.87 6.12 19.16
N GLY A 252 -16.35 7.18 18.53
CA GLY A 252 -16.18 8.47 19.20
C GLY A 252 -17.50 9.12 19.62
N LEU A 253 -18.53 9.06 18.77
CA LEU A 253 -19.84 9.64 19.07
C LEU A 253 -20.57 8.87 20.18
N LEU A 254 -20.48 7.54 20.19
CA LEU A 254 -21.07 6.70 21.24
C LEU A 254 -20.40 6.94 22.60
N ALA A 255 -19.07 7.05 22.63
CA ALA A 255 -18.34 7.39 23.86
C ALA A 255 -18.72 8.79 24.37
N TRP A 256 -18.79 9.77 23.46
CA TRP A 256 -19.21 11.13 23.82
C TRP A 256 -20.63 11.18 24.38
N GLN A 257 -21.57 10.43 23.80
CA GLN A 257 -22.95 10.32 24.33
C GLN A 257 -22.99 9.67 25.72
N ALA A 258 -22.04 8.79 26.03
CA ALA A 258 -21.89 8.19 27.35
C ALA A 258 -21.16 9.11 28.36
N GLY A 259 -20.77 10.32 27.95
CA GLY A 259 -20.06 11.30 28.79
C GLY A 259 -18.54 11.11 28.81
N ASP A 260 -17.99 10.22 27.98
CA ASP A 260 -16.56 10.02 27.84
C ASP A 260 -15.98 10.92 26.73
N THR A 261 -15.10 11.84 27.13
CA THR A 261 -14.38 12.73 26.21
C THR A 261 -12.95 12.25 25.92
N SER A 262 -12.61 11.03 26.29
CA SER A 262 -11.31 10.40 26.00
C SER A 262 -11.18 10.01 24.52
N ALA A 263 -9.95 9.70 24.12
CA ALA A 263 -9.65 9.16 22.80
C ALA A 263 -10.07 7.68 22.62
N GLU A 264 -10.47 7.00 23.69
CA GLU A 264 -10.62 5.54 23.72
C GLU A 264 -11.75 5.07 22.79
N GLY A 265 -12.90 5.77 22.79
CA GLY A 265 -14.05 5.44 21.93
C GLY A 265 -13.70 5.45 20.43
N PHE A 266 -12.89 6.41 20.01
CA PHE A 266 -12.41 6.49 18.62
C PHE A 266 -11.47 5.33 18.28
N ILE A 267 -10.64 4.90 19.23
CA ILE A 267 -9.67 3.81 19.05
C ILE A 267 -10.37 2.44 19.01
N TRP A 268 -11.38 2.21 19.84
CA TRP A 268 -12.24 1.03 19.70
C TRP A 268 -12.97 1.02 18.36
N GLY A 269 -13.47 2.18 17.93
CA GLY A 269 -14.03 2.36 16.60
C GLY A 269 -13.05 2.01 15.48
N ALA A 270 -11.77 2.39 15.62
CA ALA A 270 -10.71 2.03 14.68
C ALA A 270 -10.47 0.51 14.66
N LEU A 271 -10.35 -0.13 15.82
CA LEU A 271 -10.14 -1.58 15.91
C LEU A 271 -11.29 -2.37 15.27
N VAL A 272 -12.54 -2.01 15.59
CA VAL A 272 -13.74 -2.63 15.01
C VAL A 272 -13.81 -2.37 13.50
N GLY A 273 -13.53 -1.14 13.07
CA GLY A 273 -13.45 -0.79 11.66
C GLY A 273 -12.39 -1.57 10.89
N ALA A 274 -11.24 -1.83 11.51
CA ALA A 274 -10.17 -2.64 10.92
C ALA A 274 -10.61 -4.11 10.81
N ALA A 275 -11.19 -4.67 11.88
CA ALA A 275 -11.68 -6.04 11.90
C ALA A 275 -12.79 -6.28 10.85
N ILE A 276 -13.79 -5.40 10.78
CA ILE A 276 -14.94 -5.56 9.88
C ILE A 276 -14.57 -5.14 8.45
N GLY A 277 -14.03 -3.93 8.27
CA GLY A 277 -13.81 -3.34 6.96
C GLY A 277 -12.55 -3.83 6.27
N ASN A 278 -11.41 -3.81 6.97
CA ASN A 278 -10.12 -4.14 6.36
C ASN A 278 -9.88 -5.65 6.30
N PHE A 279 -10.32 -6.40 7.31
CA PHE A 279 -10.18 -7.86 7.32
C PHE A 279 -11.44 -8.57 6.84
N GLY A 280 -12.57 -8.43 7.54
CA GLY A 280 -13.78 -9.22 7.30
C GLY A 280 -14.37 -9.03 5.91
N LEU A 281 -14.52 -7.79 5.46
CA LEU A 281 -15.05 -7.49 4.12
C LEU A 281 -14.09 -7.93 3.01
N GLN A 282 -12.78 -7.76 3.19
CA GLN A 282 -11.80 -8.20 2.19
C GLN A 282 -11.71 -9.72 2.12
N TRP A 283 -11.76 -10.39 3.27
CA TRP A 283 -11.87 -11.85 3.34
C TRP A 283 -13.12 -12.34 2.62
N TYR A 284 -14.27 -11.69 2.85
CA TYR A 284 -15.51 -11.99 2.14
C TYR A 284 -15.37 -11.82 0.62
N GLY A 285 -14.74 -10.73 0.17
CA GLY A 285 -14.46 -10.48 -1.23
C GLY A 285 -13.57 -11.55 -1.86
N ALA A 286 -12.50 -11.97 -1.17
CA ALA A 286 -11.63 -13.06 -1.60
C ALA A 286 -12.34 -14.41 -1.59
N HIS A 287 -13.18 -14.69 -0.59
CA HIS A 287 -13.97 -15.92 -0.51
C HIS A 287 -14.96 -16.04 -1.67
N ARG A 288 -15.61 -14.94 -2.07
CA ARG A 288 -16.48 -14.90 -3.26
C ARG A 288 -15.73 -15.15 -4.58
N LEU A 289 -14.41 -14.99 -4.60
CA LEU A 289 -13.55 -15.31 -5.74
C LEU A 289 -13.03 -16.75 -5.70
N GLY A 290 -13.51 -17.58 -4.76
CA GLY A 290 -13.15 -18.98 -4.67
C GLY A 290 -11.85 -19.24 -3.90
N LEU A 291 -11.45 -18.35 -2.99
CA LEU A 291 -10.31 -18.55 -2.09
C LEU A 291 -10.37 -19.94 -1.43
N ARG A 292 -9.35 -20.76 -1.69
CA ARG A 292 -9.18 -22.08 -1.06
C ARG A 292 -7.98 -22.07 -0.12
N TRP A 293 -8.20 -22.52 1.11
CA TRP A 293 -7.14 -22.75 2.08
C TRP A 293 -6.55 -24.15 1.87
N GLU A 294 -5.37 -24.23 1.29
CA GLU A 294 -4.69 -25.49 1.06
C GLU A 294 -3.94 -25.91 2.34
N ARG A 295 -4.40 -26.98 3.00
CA ARG A 295 -3.85 -27.44 4.30
C ARG A 295 -2.42 -27.99 4.20
N ASN A 296 -2.06 -28.57 3.05
CA ASN A 296 -0.77 -29.25 2.83
C ASN A 296 0.26 -28.39 2.10
N VAL A 297 0.48 -27.17 2.59
CA VAL A 297 1.51 -26.27 2.05
C VAL A 297 2.78 -26.37 2.90
N PRO A 298 3.91 -26.84 2.34
CA PRO A 298 5.17 -26.94 3.06
C PRO A 298 5.75 -25.55 3.35
N TRP A 299 6.43 -25.41 4.49
CA TRP A 299 7.08 -24.16 4.92
C TRP A 299 8.25 -23.72 4.01
N ASN A 300 8.73 -24.60 3.12
CA ASN A 300 9.75 -24.33 2.12
C ASN A 300 9.15 -24.15 0.71
N HIS A 301 7.97 -23.53 0.62
CA HIS A 301 7.34 -23.27 -0.68
C HIS A 301 8.25 -22.38 -1.53
N PRO A 302 8.38 -22.60 -2.85
CA PRO A 302 9.15 -21.72 -3.74
C PRO A 302 8.72 -20.25 -3.68
N ALA A 303 7.49 -19.98 -3.24
CA ALA A 303 6.96 -18.65 -2.99
C ALA A 303 7.61 -17.91 -1.79
N LEU A 304 8.47 -18.58 -1.01
CA LEU A 304 9.18 -18.00 0.13
C LEU A 304 10.68 -17.83 -0.14
N LYS A 305 11.16 -18.17 -1.35
CA LYS A 305 12.55 -18.01 -1.79
C LYS A 305 12.68 -16.80 -2.70
#